data_AF-A0A947RZ33-F1
#
_entry.id   AF-A0A947RZ33-F1
#
_cell.length_a   1.000
_cell.length_b   1.000
_cell.length_c   1.000
_cell.angle_alpha   90.00
_cell.angle_beta   90.00
_cell.angle_gamma   90.00
#
_symmetry.space_group_name_H-M   'P 1'
#
loop_
_entity.id
_entity.type
_entity.pdbx_description
1 polymer ?
#
loop_
_entity_poly.entity_id
_entity_poly.type
_entity_poly.pdbx_seq_one_letter_code
_entity_poly.pdbx_strand_id
1 'polypeptide(L)'
;MQAMVNIIIGLILIFGTLFVEFIKLIQGLSKLGKKVIEKKNELLVPAIRRFWPRWLTPNRLTSVRIALAPIIFAMFFDYPEWRAWILVFFSIGMVTDFFDGLVAKALDMQSRLGIILDPIADKILVVPIFFFILRENTFLLFSLVGAECILIMTALLVIFLGKDSSSNHFGKWKFTFQVVAIFLFLIFGNSAWITSMLWISVGLAVFSIIGHLKVLKR
;
A
#
# COMPACT_ATOMS: atom_id res chain seq x y z
N MET A 1 27.88 12.64 34.95
CA MET A 1 27.98 11.41 34.13
C MET A 1 26.86 10.42 34.47
N GLN A 2 26.74 9.95 35.72
CA GLN A 2 25.69 9.01 36.16
C GLN A 2 24.25 9.46 35.86
N ALA A 3 23.93 10.74 36.13
CA ALA A 3 22.61 11.30 35.86
C ALA A 3 22.23 11.28 34.37
N MET A 4 23.20 11.54 33.48
CA MET A 4 22.99 11.55 32.03
C MET A 4 22.74 10.13 31.50
N VAL A 5 23.46 9.13 32.03
CA VAL A 5 23.26 7.72 31.70
C VAL A 5 21.86 7.25 32.13
N ASN A 6 21.42 7.63 33.34
CA ASN A 6 20.09 7.26 33.82
C ASN A 6 18.96 7.88 32.99
N ILE A 7 19.12 9.11 32.51
CA ILE A 7 18.17 9.77 31.61
C ILE A 7 18.07 9.03 30.27
N ILE A 8 19.22 8.64 29.70
CA ILE A 8 19.26 7.90 28.42
C ILE A 8 18.60 6.53 28.56
N ILE A 9 18.89 5.80 29.64
CA ILE A 9 18.26 4.50 29.93
C ILE A 9 16.75 4.67 30.12
N GLY A 10 16.32 5.71 30.85
CA GLY A 10 14.91 6.04 31.03
C GLY A 10 14.20 6.32 29.70
N LEU A 11 14.81 7.10 28.82
CA LEU A 11 14.29 7.38 27.46
C LEU A 11 14.19 6.11 26.61
N ILE A 12 15.20 5.24 26.65
CA ILE A 12 15.18 3.96 25.92
C ILE A 12 14.06 3.06 26.43
N LEU A 13 13.85 2.99 27.75
CA LEU A 13 12.78 2.18 28.33
C LEU A 13 11.40 2.73 28.00
N ILE A 14 11.21 4.05 28.09
CA ILE A 14 9.96 4.73 27.70
C ILE A 14 9.68 4.52 26.21
N PHE A 15 10.69 4.67 25.35
CA PHE A 15 10.53 4.43 23.92
C PHE A 15 10.21 2.95 23.64
N GLY A 16 10.86 2.03 24.35
CA GLY A 16 10.58 0.60 24.26
C GLY A 16 9.15 0.24 24.67
N THR A 17 8.64 0.80 25.76
CA THR A 17 7.25 0.56 26.21
C THR A 17 6.24 1.17 25.25
N LEU A 18 6.43 2.44 24.85
CA LEU A 18 5.59 3.09 23.83
C LEU A 18 5.57 2.31 22.51
N PHE A 19 6.72 1.75 22.11
CA PHE A 19 6.83 0.93 20.91
C PHE A 19 6.04 -0.39 21.04
N VAL A 20 6.11 -1.06 22.19
CA VAL A 20 5.32 -2.28 22.44
C VAL A 20 3.82 -1.97 22.46
N GLU A 21 3.39 -0.87 23.08
CA GLU A 21 2.00 -0.43 23.06
C GLU A 21 1.51 -0.07 21.66
N PHE A 22 2.35 0.61 20.87
CA PHE A 22 2.06 0.92 19.48
C PHE A 22 1.88 -0.35 18.65
N ILE A 23 2.72 -1.37 18.84
CA ILE A 23 2.54 -2.68 18.18
C ILE A 23 1.21 -3.30 18.59
N LYS A 24 0.84 -3.29 19.87
CA LYS A 24 -0.44 -3.82 20.35
C LYS A 24 -1.63 -3.07 19.72
N LEU A 25 -1.53 -1.74 19.62
CA LEU A 25 -2.55 -0.91 18.95
C LEU A 25 -2.70 -1.29 17.48
N ILE A 26 -1.59 -1.40 16.73
CA ILE A 26 -1.60 -1.83 15.33
C ILE A 26 -2.22 -3.22 15.18
N GLN A 27 -1.88 -4.16 16.08
CA GLN A 27 -2.47 -5.50 16.08
C GLN A 27 -3.98 -5.48 16.36
N GLY A 28 -4.42 -4.63 17.30
CA GLY A 28 -5.84 -4.41 17.58
C GLY A 28 -6.60 -3.85 16.38
N LEU A 29 -6.07 -2.80 15.75
CA LEU A 29 -6.63 -2.21 14.53
C LEU A 29 -6.64 -3.19 13.37
N SER A 30 -5.62 -4.05 13.26
CA SER A 30 -5.56 -5.12 12.27
C SER A 30 -6.68 -6.15 12.43
N LYS A 31 -7.00 -6.56 13.68
CA LYS A 31 -8.12 -7.47 13.96
C LYS A 31 -9.47 -6.84 13.60
N LEU A 32 -9.65 -5.56 13.92
CA LEU A 32 -10.83 -4.81 13.49
C LEU A 32 -10.92 -4.75 11.97
N GLY A 33 -9.81 -4.47 11.29
CA GLY A 33 -9.72 -4.48 9.83
C GLY A 33 -10.14 -5.81 9.21
N LYS A 34 -9.72 -6.94 9.79
CA LYS A 34 -10.16 -8.29 9.35
C LYS A 34 -11.68 -8.46 9.43
N LYS A 35 -12.29 -8.11 10.57
CA LYS A 35 -13.76 -8.17 10.73
C LYS A 35 -14.50 -7.28 9.74
N VAL A 36 -13.99 -6.08 9.49
CA VAL A 36 -14.56 -5.16 8.50
C VAL A 36 -14.45 -5.75 7.10
N ILE A 37 -13.31 -6.33 6.73
CA ILE A 37 -13.10 -6.97 5.42
C ILE A 37 -14.00 -8.20 5.24
N GLU A 38 -14.17 -9.03 6.27
CA GLU A 38 -15.06 -10.20 6.24
C GLU A 38 -16.51 -9.77 6.00
N LYS A 39 -17.02 -8.84 6.81
CA LYS A 39 -18.38 -8.32 6.66
C LYS A 39 -18.60 -7.61 5.33
N LYS A 40 -17.60 -6.87 4.86
CA LYS A 40 -17.58 -6.25 3.52
C LYS A 40 -17.72 -7.31 2.42
N ASN A 41 -16.94 -8.39 2.47
CA ASN A 41 -17.01 -9.45 1.46
C ASN A 41 -18.36 -10.19 1.52
N GLU A 42 -18.86 -10.48 2.73
CA GLU A 42 -20.16 -11.12 2.94
C GLU A 42 -21.31 -10.31 2.30
N LEU A 43 -21.26 -8.98 2.40
CA LEU A 43 -22.27 -8.09 1.82
C LEU A 43 -22.08 -7.87 0.30
N LEU A 44 -20.85 -7.60 -0.14
CA LEU A 44 -20.59 -7.14 -1.50
C LEU A 44 -20.41 -8.28 -2.50
N VAL A 45 -19.83 -9.42 -2.10
CA VAL A 45 -19.57 -10.54 -3.03
C VAL A 45 -20.86 -11.09 -3.65
N PRO A 46 -21.95 -11.36 -2.88
CA PRO A 46 -23.21 -11.81 -3.46
C PRO A 46 -23.85 -10.76 -4.38
N ALA A 47 -23.76 -9.48 -4.00
CA ALA A 47 -24.31 -8.38 -4.79
C ALA A 47 -23.57 -8.23 -6.14
N ILE A 48 -22.23 -8.25 -6.12
CA ILE A 48 -21.39 -8.23 -7.32
C ILE A 48 -21.70 -9.46 -8.18
N ARG A 49 -21.76 -10.67 -7.60
CA ARG A 49 -22.09 -11.88 -8.36
C ARG A 49 -23.44 -11.78 -9.10
N ARG A 50 -24.41 -11.04 -8.54
CA ARG A 50 -25.75 -10.86 -9.12
C ARG A 50 -25.81 -9.76 -10.18
N PHE A 51 -25.15 -8.63 -9.95
CA PHE A 51 -25.31 -7.42 -10.78
C PHE A 51 -24.10 -7.07 -11.64
N TRP A 52 -22.96 -7.73 -11.45
CA TRP A 52 -21.73 -7.37 -12.16
C TRP A 52 -21.76 -7.81 -13.63
N PRO A 53 -21.39 -6.92 -14.57
CA PRO A 53 -21.29 -7.28 -15.98
C PRO A 53 -20.19 -8.34 -16.20
N ARG A 54 -20.57 -9.52 -16.71
CA ARG A 54 -19.64 -10.65 -16.93
C ARG A 54 -18.52 -10.36 -17.93
N TRP A 55 -18.70 -9.37 -18.79
CA TRP A 55 -17.69 -8.93 -19.75
C TRP A 55 -16.57 -8.09 -19.11
N LEU A 56 -16.79 -7.55 -17.90
CA LEU A 56 -15.79 -6.73 -17.19
C LEU A 56 -15.00 -7.62 -16.22
N THR A 57 -13.96 -8.27 -16.73
CA THR A 57 -13.10 -9.19 -15.97
C THR A 57 -12.12 -8.44 -15.06
N PRO A 58 -11.61 -9.08 -13.98
CA PRO A 58 -10.57 -8.50 -13.12
C PRO A 58 -9.38 -8.00 -13.94
N ASN A 59 -8.90 -8.83 -14.88
CA ASN A 59 -7.77 -8.48 -15.74
C ASN A 59 -8.01 -7.19 -16.56
N ARG A 60 -9.24 -6.94 -17.04
CA ARG A 60 -9.57 -5.71 -17.77
C ARG A 60 -9.50 -4.49 -16.85
N LEU A 61 -9.95 -4.60 -15.60
CA LEU A 61 -9.81 -3.54 -14.60
C LEU A 61 -8.34 -3.24 -14.30
N THR A 62 -7.52 -4.29 -14.13
CA THR A 62 -6.07 -4.15 -13.93
C THR A 62 -5.40 -3.52 -15.16
N SER A 63 -5.79 -3.89 -16.39
CA SER A 63 -5.28 -3.26 -17.62
C SER A 63 -5.61 -1.76 -17.68
N VAL A 64 -6.83 -1.36 -17.30
CA VAL A 64 -7.20 0.06 -17.20
C VAL A 64 -6.30 0.79 -16.21
N ARG A 65 -6.01 0.18 -15.04
CA ARG A 65 -5.08 0.77 -14.06
C ARG A 65 -3.68 0.96 -14.64
N ILE A 66 -3.16 -0.06 -15.30
CA ILE A 66 -1.83 -0.02 -15.93
C ILE A 66 -1.77 1.08 -17.00
N ALA A 67 -2.85 1.30 -17.76
CA ALA A 67 -2.94 2.38 -18.73
C ALA A 67 -3.09 3.78 -18.09
N LEU A 68 -3.78 3.88 -16.95
CA LEU A 68 -3.96 5.15 -16.22
C LEU A 68 -2.65 5.67 -15.62
N ALA A 69 -1.75 4.80 -15.19
CA ALA A 69 -0.50 5.21 -14.55
C ALA A 69 0.43 6.07 -15.43
N PRO A 70 0.76 5.70 -16.68
CA PRO A 70 1.56 6.57 -17.55
C PRO A 70 0.82 7.87 -17.90
N ILE A 71 -0.50 7.85 -17.98
CA ILE A 71 -1.31 9.07 -18.19
C ILE A 71 -1.15 10.00 -16.99
N ILE A 72 -1.31 9.49 -15.76
CA ILE A 72 -1.10 10.27 -14.52
C ILE A 72 0.32 10.83 -14.45
N PHE A 73 1.32 10.04 -14.83
CA PHE A 73 2.71 10.49 -14.88
C PHE A 73 2.91 11.63 -15.89
N ALA A 74 2.40 11.48 -17.11
CA ALA A 74 2.49 12.50 -18.15
C ALA A 74 1.75 13.78 -17.75
N MET A 75 0.54 13.67 -17.21
CA MET A 75 -0.23 14.82 -16.70
C MET A 75 0.54 15.58 -15.63
N PHE A 76 1.21 14.89 -14.70
CA PHE A 76 2.03 15.55 -13.70
C PHE A 76 3.28 16.25 -14.28
N PHE A 77 3.88 15.66 -15.32
CA PHE A 77 5.10 16.19 -15.92
C PHE A 77 4.81 17.42 -16.79
N ASP A 78 3.79 17.33 -17.64
CA ASP A 78 3.45 18.36 -18.61
C ASP A 78 2.53 19.45 -18.03
N TYR A 79 1.67 19.09 -17.05
CA TYR A 79 0.64 19.97 -16.49
C TYR A 79 0.56 19.85 -14.94
N PRO A 80 1.62 20.25 -14.20
CA PRO A 80 1.68 20.11 -12.74
C PRO A 80 0.57 20.85 -11.98
N GLU A 81 -0.08 21.82 -12.62
CA GLU A 81 -1.25 22.56 -12.11
C GLU A 81 -2.57 21.78 -12.19
N TRP A 82 -2.64 20.68 -12.96
CA TRP A 82 -3.84 19.84 -13.12
C TRP A 82 -4.06 18.86 -11.95
N ARG A 83 -3.64 19.21 -10.74
CA ARG A 83 -3.72 18.34 -9.55
C ARG A 83 -5.13 17.82 -9.29
N ALA A 84 -6.16 18.61 -9.57
CA ALA A 84 -7.56 18.20 -9.45
C ALA A 84 -7.93 17.06 -10.43
N TRP A 85 -7.49 17.13 -11.68
CA TRP A 85 -7.73 16.06 -12.65
C TRP A 85 -6.94 14.80 -12.30
N ILE A 86 -5.68 14.98 -11.88
CA ILE A 86 -4.83 13.90 -11.43
C ILE A 86 -5.46 13.17 -10.22
N LEU A 87 -6.04 13.92 -9.28
CA LEU A 87 -6.80 13.36 -8.16
C LEU A 87 -7.97 12.51 -8.63
N VAL A 88 -8.72 12.94 -9.65
CA VAL A 88 -9.82 12.17 -10.23
C VAL A 88 -9.30 10.86 -10.83
N PHE A 89 -8.27 10.91 -11.67
CA PHE A 89 -7.70 9.71 -12.30
C PHE A 89 -7.07 8.76 -11.27
N PHE A 90 -6.35 9.28 -10.28
CA PHE A 90 -5.80 8.50 -9.18
C PHE A 90 -6.92 7.83 -8.37
N SER A 91 -7.98 8.57 -8.04
CA SER A 91 -9.14 8.03 -7.32
C SER A 91 -9.81 6.91 -8.10
N ILE A 92 -10.01 7.08 -9.41
CA ILE A 92 -10.55 6.02 -10.29
C ILE A 92 -9.63 4.79 -10.23
N GLY A 93 -8.32 4.97 -10.36
CA GLY A 93 -7.35 3.87 -10.30
C GLY A 93 -7.34 3.11 -8.96
N MET A 94 -7.50 3.82 -7.85
CA MET A 94 -7.61 3.21 -6.51
C MET A 94 -8.96 2.50 -6.31
N VAL A 95 -10.03 3.03 -6.88
CA VAL A 95 -11.35 2.39 -6.81
C VAL A 95 -11.39 1.12 -7.66
N THR A 96 -10.77 1.11 -8.85
CA THR A 96 -10.73 -0.10 -9.70
C THR A 96 -9.95 -1.25 -9.05
N ASP A 97 -8.92 -0.96 -8.26
CA ASP A 97 -8.19 -1.91 -7.38
C ASP A 97 -9.03 -2.50 -6.27
N PHE A 98 -9.90 -1.68 -5.71
CA PHE A 98 -10.81 -2.22 -4.72
C PHE A 98 -11.80 -3.21 -5.35
N PHE A 99 -12.23 -2.95 -6.59
CA PHE A 99 -13.22 -3.77 -7.29
C PHE A 99 -12.63 -5.03 -7.93
N ASP A 100 -11.44 -5.01 -8.54
CA ASP A 100 -10.90 -6.19 -9.21
C ASP A 100 -10.68 -7.37 -8.24
N GLY A 101 -10.23 -7.12 -7.02
CA GLY A 101 -10.11 -8.12 -5.96
C GLY A 101 -11.44 -8.65 -5.44
N LEU A 102 -12.51 -7.85 -5.48
CA LEU A 102 -13.87 -8.29 -5.14
C LEU A 102 -14.51 -9.10 -6.27
N VAL A 103 -14.32 -8.65 -7.51
CA VAL A 103 -14.84 -9.29 -8.73
C VAL A 103 -14.15 -10.64 -8.95
N ALA A 104 -12.83 -10.73 -8.73
CA ALA A 104 -12.09 -11.99 -8.82
C ALA A 104 -12.64 -13.03 -7.84
N LYS A 105 -12.98 -12.62 -6.61
CA LYS A 105 -13.62 -13.49 -5.61
C LYS A 105 -15.06 -13.85 -5.97
N ALA A 106 -15.83 -12.89 -6.47
CA ALA A 106 -17.24 -13.11 -6.79
C ALA A 106 -17.46 -14.00 -8.02
N LEU A 107 -16.52 -13.96 -8.96
CA LEU A 107 -16.57 -14.73 -10.20
C LEU A 107 -15.69 -15.98 -10.17
N ASP A 108 -15.01 -16.27 -9.06
CA ASP A 108 -14.06 -17.38 -8.90
C ASP A 108 -12.99 -17.42 -10.02
N MET A 109 -12.60 -16.23 -10.49
CA MET A 109 -11.67 -16.04 -11.61
C MET A 109 -10.33 -15.53 -11.09
N GLN A 110 -9.58 -16.39 -10.40
CA GLN A 110 -8.18 -16.13 -10.06
C GLN A 110 -7.27 -16.80 -11.10
N SER A 111 -6.59 -15.98 -11.91
CA SER A 111 -5.61 -16.47 -12.87
C SER A 111 -4.20 -16.40 -12.28
N ARG A 112 -3.34 -17.37 -12.61
CA ARG A 112 -1.92 -17.39 -12.19
C ARG A 112 -1.17 -16.13 -12.61
N LEU A 113 -1.48 -15.61 -13.80
CA LEU A 113 -0.91 -14.36 -14.31
C LEU A 113 -1.39 -13.15 -13.50
N GLY A 114 -2.68 -13.10 -13.16
CA GLY A 114 -3.24 -12.05 -12.31
C GLY A 114 -2.55 -11.98 -10.94
N ILE A 115 -2.32 -13.13 -10.30
CA ILE A 115 -1.63 -13.22 -9.00
C ILE A 115 -0.20 -12.66 -9.06
N ILE A 116 0.51 -12.86 -10.19
CA ILE A 116 1.87 -12.35 -10.38
C ILE A 116 1.86 -10.85 -10.72
N LEU A 117 0.85 -10.39 -11.46
CA LEU A 117 0.73 -8.99 -11.87
C LEU A 117 0.20 -8.09 -10.76
N ASP A 118 -0.56 -8.62 -9.80
CA ASP A 118 -1.17 -7.89 -8.67
C ASP A 118 -0.14 -7.00 -7.93
N PRO A 119 0.99 -7.53 -7.42
CA PRO A 119 1.94 -6.73 -6.64
C PRO A 119 2.61 -5.63 -7.47
N ILE A 120 2.66 -5.79 -8.80
CA ILE A 120 3.27 -4.82 -9.71
C ILE A 120 2.24 -3.72 -10.05
N ALA A 121 1.03 -4.13 -10.44
CA ALA A 121 -0.05 -3.21 -10.81
C ALA A 121 -0.46 -2.30 -9.64
N ASP A 122 -0.43 -2.83 -8.41
CA ASP A 122 -0.70 -2.07 -7.19
C ASP A 122 0.27 -0.91 -6.97
N LYS A 123 1.53 -1.05 -7.43
CA LYS A 123 2.59 -0.05 -7.21
C LYS A 123 2.75 0.92 -8.37
N ILE A 124 2.28 0.54 -9.55
CA ILE A 124 2.37 1.32 -10.78
C ILE A 124 1.66 2.69 -10.68
N LEU A 125 0.57 2.82 -9.91
CA LEU A 125 -0.10 4.12 -9.70
C LEU A 125 0.63 5.06 -8.73
N VAL A 126 1.29 4.49 -7.73
CA VAL A 126 1.84 5.21 -6.57
C VAL A 126 3.24 5.74 -6.87
N VAL A 127 4.06 4.93 -7.54
CA VAL A 127 5.47 5.23 -7.83
C VAL A 127 5.65 6.52 -8.64
N PRO A 128 4.92 6.75 -9.76
CA PRO A 128 4.95 8.00 -10.50
C PRO A 128 4.80 9.23 -9.61
N ILE A 129 3.84 9.19 -8.68
CA ILE A 129 3.49 10.32 -7.83
C ILE A 129 4.59 10.59 -6.80
N PHE A 130 5.30 9.57 -6.31
CA PHE A 130 6.44 9.78 -5.40
C PHE A 130 7.54 10.64 -6.02
N PHE A 131 7.84 10.49 -7.31
CA PHE A 131 8.82 11.32 -7.99
C PHE A 131 8.47 12.82 -7.95
N PHE A 132 7.17 13.15 -7.92
CA PHE A 132 6.71 14.54 -7.81
C PHE A 132 6.67 15.03 -6.36
N ILE A 133 6.11 14.25 -5.43
CA ILE A 133 6.02 14.63 -4.01
C ILE A 133 7.42 14.86 -3.42
N LEU A 134 8.38 14.03 -3.82
CA LEU A 134 9.70 13.93 -3.19
C LEU A 134 10.83 14.41 -4.09
N ARG A 135 10.51 15.26 -5.08
CA ARG A 135 11.51 15.86 -5.98
C ARG A 135 12.68 16.51 -5.23
N GLU A 136 12.39 17.11 -4.08
CA GLU A 136 13.39 17.79 -3.22
C GLU A 136 13.97 16.87 -2.13
N ASN A 137 13.39 15.69 -1.91
CA ASN A 137 13.85 14.72 -0.90
C ASN A 137 14.18 13.38 -1.57
N THR A 138 15.27 13.38 -2.33
CA THR A 138 15.71 12.23 -3.11
C THR A 138 16.02 11.01 -2.24
N PHE A 139 16.48 11.22 -1.00
CA PHE A 139 16.76 10.12 -0.08
C PHE A 139 15.49 9.35 0.33
N LEU A 140 14.41 10.07 0.66
CA LEU A 140 13.11 9.46 0.93
C LEU A 140 12.53 8.80 -0.32
N LEU A 141 12.68 9.42 -1.50
CA LEU A 141 12.23 8.85 -2.77
C LEU A 141 12.87 7.48 -3.01
N PHE A 142 14.20 7.39 -2.95
CA PHE A 142 14.91 6.12 -3.14
C PHE A 142 14.54 5.09 -2.07
N SER A 143 14.35 5.52 -0.82
CA SER A 143 13.93 4.63 0.27
C SER A 143 12.56 4.00 0.00
N LEU A 144 11.59 4.79 -0.48
CA LEU A 144 10.25 4.31 -0.82
C LEU A 144 10.28 3.38 -2.04
N VAL A 145 10.88 3.82 -3.15
CA VAL A 145 10.94 3.02 -4.38
C VAL A 145 11.70 1.72 -4.13
N GLY A 146 12.82 1.77 -3.43
CA GLY A 146 13.58 0.58 -3.04
C GLY A 146 12.76 -0.37 -2.16
N ALA A 147 12.01 0.16 -1.19
CA ALA A 147 11.13 -0.65 -0.36
C ALA A 147 9.99 -1.31 -1.17
N GLU A 148 9.42 -0.62 -2.17
CA GLU A 148 8.45 -1.24 -3.10
C GLU A 148 9.08 -2.39 -3.88
N CYS A 149 10.25 -2.17 -4.48
CA CYS A 149 10.94 -3.19 -5.27
C CYS A 149 11.22 -4.45 -4.44
N ILE A 150 11.72 -4.30 -3.21
CA ILE A 150 11.98 -5.43 -2.31
C ILE A 150 10.69 -6.14 -1.91
N LEU A 151 9.61 -5.39 -1.63
CA LEU A 151 8.32 -5.97 -1.30
C LEU A 151 7.72 -6.76 -2.47
N ILE A 152 7.81 -6.24 -3.70
CA ILE A 152 7.38 -6.95 -4.91
C ILE A 152 8.20 -8.23 -5.07
N MET A 153 9.53 -8.15 -5.00
CA MET A 153 10.41 -9.31 -5.13
C MET A 153 10.09 -10.39 -4.08
N THR A 154 9.97 -10.00 -2.81
CA THR A 154 9.66 -10.95 -1.73
C THR A 154 8.27 -11.54 -1.87
N ALA A 155 7.27 -10.77 -2.31
CA ALA A 155 5.92 -11.28 -2.59
C ALA A 155 5.94 -12.31 -3.72
N LEU A 156 6.64 -12.02 -4.83
CA LEU A 156 6.79 -12.95 -5.95
C LEU A 156 7.49 -14.24 -5.51
N LEU A 157 8.56 -14.17 -4.72
CA LEU A 157 9.23 -15.37 -4.19
C LEU A 157 8.29 -16.24 -3.32
N VAL A 158 7.47 -15.62 -2.47
CA VAL A 158 6.49 -16.34 -1.65
C VAL A 158 5.47 -17.06 -2.54
N ILE A 159 4.97 -16.38 -3.59
CA ILE A 159 4.05 -16.95 -4.59
C ILE A 159 4.70 -18.13 -5.33
N PHE A 160 5.93 -17.98 -5.81
CA PHE A 160 6.65 -19.03 -6.53
C PHE A 160 6.92 -20.28 -5.69
N LEU A 161 7.10 -20.11 -4.37
CA LEU A 161 7.27 -21.22 -3.44
C LEU A 161 5.95 -21.84 -2.98
N GLY A 162 4.80 -21.37 -3.49
CA GLY A 162 3.47 -21.86 -3.09
C GLY A 162 3.13 -21.58 -1.63
N LYS A 163 3.84 -20.64 -0.98
CA LYS A 163 3.60 -20.25 0.40
C LYS A 163 2.58 -19.13 0.47
N ASP A 164 1.83 -19.10 1.56
CA ASP A 164 0.76 -18.13 1.72
C ASP A 164 1.25 -16.88 2.48
N SER A 165 1.15 -15.70 1.84
CA SER A 165 1.63 -14.42 2.39
C SER A 165 0.58 -13.70 3.26
N SER A 166 -0.59 -14.31 3.46
CA SER A 166 -1.81 -13.71 4.04
C SER A 166 -1.67 -13.11 5.46
N SER A 167 -0.55 -13.32 6.15
CA SER A 167 -0.29 -12.77 7.49
C SER A 167 0.37 -11.38 7.52
N ASN A 168 0.75 -10.80 6.38
CA ASN A 168 1.53 -9.57 6.38
C ASN A 168 0.66 -8.30 6.54
N HIS A 169 0.36 -7.97 7.79
CA HIS A 169 -0.43 -6.81 8.17
C HIS A 169 0.29 -5.47 7.97
N PHE A 170 1.61 -5.45 8.11
CA PHE A 170 2.41 -4.22 7.99
C PHE A 170 2.37 -3.66 6.57
N GLY A 171 2.36 -4.54 5.56
CA GLY A 171 2.25 -4.13 4.15
C GLY A 171 0.97 -3.35 3.84
N LYS A 172 -0.16 -3.74 4.44
CA LYS A 172 -1.45 -3.06 4.27
C LYS A 172 -1.42 -1.66 4.87
N TRP A 173 -0.99 -1.54 6.12
CA TRP A 173 -0.89 -0.23 6.79
C TRP A 173 0.04 0.70 6.04
N LYS A 174 1.22 0.21 5.66
CA LYS A 174 2.19 0.94 4.86
C LYS A 174 1.56 1.54 3.61
N PHE A 175 0.80 0.72 2.87
CA PHE A 175 0.14 1.17 1.65
C PHE A 175 -0.95 2.21 1.93
N THR A 176 -1.76 2.03 2.98
CA THR A 176 -2.75 3.03 3.40
C THR A 176 -2.09 4.38 3.68
N PHE A 177 -0.98 4.42 4.41
CA PHE A 177 -0.26 5.66 4.68
C PHE A 177 0.24 6.34 3.40
N GLN A 178 0.73 5.58 2.43
CA GLN A 178 1.17 6.11 1.13
C GLN A 178 0.01 6.70 0.33
N VAL A 179 -1.10 5.97 0.23
CA VAL A 179 -2.28 6.41 -0.51
C VAL A 179 -2.88 7.67 0.12
N VAL A 180 -3.03 7.70 1.45
CA VAL A 180 -3.54 8.89 2.16
C VAL A 180 -2.59 10.08 1.98
N ALA A 181 -1.27 9.87 2.08
CA ALA A 181 -0.29 10.92 1.85
C ALA A 181 -0.39 11.50 0.43
N ILE A 182 -0.59 10.65 -0.58
CA ILE A 182 -0.82 11.08 -1.97
C ILE A 182 -2.12 11.87 -2.12
N PHE A 183 -3.22 11.37 -1.54
CA PHE A 183 -4.51 12.08 -1.56
C PHE A 183 -4.38 13.49 -0.96
N LEU A 184 -3.74 13.60 0.21
CA LEU A 184 -3.51 14.88 0.86
C LEU A 184 -2.61 15.79 0.04
N PHE A 185 -1.57 15.23 -0.60
CA PHE A 185 -0.70 16.00 -1.49
C PHE A 185 -1.46 16.56 -2.70
N LEU A 186 -2.33 15.77 -3.30
CA LEU A 186 -3.10 16.18 -4.48
C LEU A 186 -4.11 17.30 -4.15
N ILE A 187 -4.64 17.34 -2.93
CA ILE A 187 -5.61 18.35 -2.48
C ILE A 187 -4.91 19.60 -1.93
N PHE A 188 -3.94 19.43 -1.03
CA PHE A 188 -3.35 20.51 -0.24
C PHE A 188 -1.93 20.90 -0.67
N GLY A 189 -1.32 20.15 -1.59
CA GLY A 189 0.08 20.33 -1.96
C GLY A 189 1.05 19.71 -0.96
N ASN A 190 2.34 19.99 -1.12
CA ASN A 190 3.38 19.42 -0.26
C ASN A 190 3.37 20.05 1.14
N SER A 191 3.52 19.23 2.17
CA SER A 191 3.60 19.68 3.57
C SER A 191 4.45 18.71 4.39
N ALA A 192 5.01 19.20 5.50
CA ALA A 192 5.86 18.39 6.39
C ALA A 192 5.13 17.13 6.90
N TRP A 193 3.83 17.24 7.20
CA TRP A 193 3.00 16.13 7.67
C TRP A 193 2.90 14.99 6.64
N ILE A 194 2.79 15.32 5.35
CA ILE A 194 2.78 14.35 4.25
C ILE A 194 4.12 13.62 4.19
N THR A 195 5.23 14.36 4.25
CA THR A 195 6.58 13.77 4.27
C THR A 195 6.78 12.86 5.48
N SER A 196 6.29 13.24 6.66
CA SER A 196 6.32 12.40 7.87
C SER A 196 5.51 11.12 7.71
N MET A 197 4.32 11.18 7.11
CA MET A 197 3.51 9.98 6.82
C MET A 197 4.25 9.02 5.87
N LEU A 198 4.95 9.55 4.88
CA LEU A 198 5.77 8.75 3.97
C LEU A 198 6.96 8.10 4.68
N TRP A 199 7.63 8.78 5.62
CA TRP A 199 8.65 8.17 6.47
C TRP A 199 8.10 7.03 7.35
N ILE A 200 6.93 7.23 7.95
CA ILE A 200 6.25 6.16 8.71
C ILE A 200 5.99 4.96 7.80
N SER A 201 5.59 5.20 6.55
CA SER A 201 5.36 4.13 5.58
C SER A 201 6.64 3.34 5.24
N VAL A 202 7.81 4.00 5.18
CA VAL A 202 9.11 3.31 5.02
C VAL A 202 9.38 2.40 6.20
N GLY A 203 9.17 2.88 7.44
CA GLY A 203 9.31 2.07 8.64
C GLY A 203 8.41 0.83 8.62
N LEU A 204 7.13 1.01 8.27
CA LEU A 204 6.18 -0.10 8.11
C LEU A 204 6.60 -1.07 6.99
N ALA A 205 7.22 -0.58 5.92
CA ALA A 205 7.74 -1.41 4.84
C ALA A 205 8.84 -2.35 5.33
N VAL A 206 9.74 -1.88 6.18
CA VAL A 206 10.79 -2.74 6.78
C VAL A 206 10.17 -3.88 7.59
N PHE A 207 9.19 -3.57 8.44
CA PHE A 207 8.47 -4.63 9.21
C PHE A 207 7.74 -5.62 8.30
N SER A 208 7.17 -5.12 7.20
CA SER A 208 6.51 -5.92 6.17
C SER A 208 7.49 -6.89 5.49
N ILE A 209 8.68 -6.41 5.11
CA ILE A 209 9.74 -7.24 4.52
C ILE A 209 10.18 -8.33 5.49
N ILE A 210 10.42 -7.99 6.76
CA ILE A 210 10.77 -8.97 7.80
C ILE A 210 9.65 -10.03 7.93
N GLY A 211 8.38 -9.62 7.84
CA GLY A 211 7.23 -10.53 7.80
C GLY A 211 7.32 -11.55 6.67
N HIS A 212 7.57 -11.09 5.44
CA HIS A 212 7.75 -11.99 4.28
C HIS A 212 8.95 -12.93 4.45
N LEU A 213 10.09 -12.42 4.93
CA LEU A 213 11.29 -13.23 5.15
C LEU A 213 11.06 -14.35 6.17
N LYS A 214 10.25 -14.11 7.21
CA LYS A 214 9.86 -15.14 8.18
C LYS A 214 9.00 -16.24 7.56
N VAL A 215 8.10 -15.88 6.64
CA VAL A 215 7.30 -16.86 5.88
C VAL A 215 8.19 -17.70 4.96
N LEU A 216 9.20 -17.09 4.33
CA LEU A 216 10.14 -17.82 3.46
C LEU A 216 10.97 -18.87 4.21
N LYS A 217 11.32 -18.61 5.48
CA LYS A 217 12.10 -19.53 6.33
C LYS A 217 11.33 -20.72 6.89
N ARG A 218 9.99 -20.68 6.93
CA ARG A 218 9.14 -21.78 7.39
C ARG A 218 8.88 -22.76 6.27
#